data_AF-A0A1W2ABE6-F1
#
_entry.id   AF-A0A1W2ABE6-F1
#
_cell.length_a   1.000
_cell.length_b   1.000
_cell.length_c   1.000
_cell.angle_alpha   90.00
_cell.angle_beta   90.00
_cell.angle_gamma   90.00
#
_symmetry.space_group_name_H-M   'P 1'
#
loop_
_entity.id
_entity.type
_entity.pdbx_description
1 polymer ?
#
loop_
_entity_poly.entity_id
_entity_poly.type
_entity_poly.pdbx_seq_one_letter_code
_entity_poly.pdbx_strand_id
1 'polypeptide(L)'
;MAQATHRQIAVVLEELAEEVEALGSALCTDMDIALKHMDKLQAIDLIAQKQRSLGRLLVADRPAEEIERIAIDVLRDRMRLSG
;
A
#
# COMPACT_ATOMS: atom_id res chain seq x y z
N MET A 1 12.91 -10.01 18.70
CA MET A 1 12.49 -10.91 17.61
C MET A 1 11.39 -10.28 16.76
N ALA A 2 10.27 -9.82 17.34
CA ALA A 2 9.18 -9.18 16.60
C ALA A 2 9.62 -8.02 15.67
N GLN A 3 10.54 -7.16 16.12
CA GLN A 3 11.03 -6.02 15.31
C GLN A 3 11.82 -6.45 14.06
N ALA A 4 12.56 -7.55 14.11
CA ALA A 4 13.27 -8.08 12.95
C ALA A 4 12.28 -8.66 11.92
N THR A 5 11.26 -9.37 12.41
CA THR A 5 10.17 -9.88 11.58
C THR A 5 9.35 -8.75 10.95
N HIS A 6 9.03 -7.68 11.69
CA HIS A 6 8.33 -6.52 11.14
C HIS A 6 9.12 -5.84 10.02
N ARG A 7 10.44 -5.69 10.17
CA ARG A 7 11.30 -5.14 9.13
C ARG A 7 11.31 -6.02 7.87
N GLN A 8 11.37 -7.36 8.03
CA GLN A 8 11.29 -8.28 6.89
C GLN A 8 9.92 -8.20 6.19
N ILE A 9 8.82 -8.15 6.95
CA ILE A 9 7.48 -7.99 6.38
C ILE A 9 7.36 -6.65 5.64
N ALA A 10 7.93 -5.56 6.19
CA ALA A 10 7.91 -4.25 5.54
C ALA A 10 8.65 -4.26 4.19
N VAL A 11 9.79 -4.97 4.11
CA VAL A 11 10.52 -5.16 2.84
C VAL A 11 9.64 -5.90 1.83
N VAL A 12 9.05 -7.03 2.22
CA VAL A 12 8.17 -7.81 1.33
C VAL A 12 6.94 -7.00 0.88
N LEU A 13 6.37 -6.17 1.76
CA LEU A 13 5.26 -5.29 1.40
C LEU A 13 5.67 -4.23 0.37
N GLU A 14 6.89 -3.70 0.46
CA GLU A 14 7.41 -2.76 -0.53
C GLU A 14 7.63 -3.44 -1.88
N GLU A 15 8.27 -4.61 -1.90
CA GLU A 15 8.48 -5.42 -3.11
C GLU A 15 7.14 -5.74 -3.80
N LEU A 16 6.15 -6.20 -3.04
CA LEU A 16 4.82 -6.48 -3.58
C LEU A 16 4.12 -5.21 -4.10
N ALA A 17 4.31 -4.06 -3.46
CA ALA A 17 3.75 -2.81 -3.94
C ALA A 17 4.34 -2.41 -5.31
N GLU A 18 5.66 -2.57 -5.47
CA GLU A 18 6.36 -2.33 -6.73
C GLU A 18 5.88 -3.27 -7.84
N GLU A 19 5.71 -4.57 -7.54
CA GLU A 19 5.17 -5.55 -8.49
C GLU A 19 3.74 -5.21 -8.93
N VAL A 20 2.87 -4.83 -7.98
CA VAL A 20 1.48 -4.44 -8.24
C VAL A 20 1.41 -3.17 -9.09
N GLU A 21 2.24 -2.17 -8.78
CA GLU A 21 2.31 -0.93 -9.56
C GLU A 21 2.85 -1.16 -10.97
N ALA A 22 3.88 -2.01 -11.12
CA ALA A 22 4.40 -2.39 -12.44
C ALA A 22 3.32 -3.07 -13.30
N LEU A 23 2.50 -3.93 -12.71
CA LEU A 23 1.37 -4.56 -13.39
C LEU A 23 0.29 -3.54 -13.78
N GLY A 24 -0.09 -2.65 -12.86
CA GLY A 24 -1.03 -1.57 -13.15
C GLY A 24 -0.54 -0.64 -14.26
N SER A 25 0.73 -0.24 -14.20
CA SER A 25 1.39 0.60 -15.20
C SER A 25 1.40 -0.06 -16.58
N ALA A 26 1.76 -1.34 -16.66
CA ALA A 26 1.71 -2.10 -17.91
C ALA A 26 0.31 -2.11 -18.53
N LEU A 27 -0.74 -2.33 -17.72
CA LEU A 27 -2.13 -2.32 -18.19
C LEU A 27 -2.60 -0.92 -18.62
N CYS A 28 -2.12 0.14 -17.95
CA CYS A 28 -2.41 1.53 -18.33
C CYS A 28 -1.81 1.94 -19.69
N THR A 29 -0.81 1.21 -20.21
CA THR A 29 -0.22 1.51 -21.53
C THR A 29 -1.13 1.10 -22.69
N ASP A 30 -2.08 0.20 -22.44
CA ASP A 30 -3.13 -0.16 -23.39
C ASP A 30 -4.34 0.76 -23.18
N MET A 31 -4.59 1.63 -24.17
CA MET A 31 -5.66 2.63 -24.10
C MET A 31 -7.06 2.01 -24.03
N ASP A 32 -7.29 0.85 -24.66
CA ASP A 32 -8.58 0.17 -24.60
C ASP A 32 -8.85 -0.40 -23.20
N ILE A 33 -7.81 -0.96 -22.57
CA ILE A 33 -7.89 -1.44 -21.17
C ILE A 33 -8.09 -0.26 -20.23
N ALA A 34 -7.28 0.79 -20.38
CA ALA A 34 -7.35 1.98 -19.52
C ALA A 34 -8.75 2.61 -19.53
N LEU A 35 -9.34 2.80 -20.70
CA LEU A 35 -10.67 3.40 -20.83
C LEU A 35 -11.78 2.50 -20.27
N LYS A 36 -11.70 1.18 -20.45
CA LYS A 36 -12.75 0.23 -20.03
C LYS A 36 -12.65 -0.16 -18.55
N HIS A 37 -11.47 -0.08 -17.95
CA HIS A 37 -11.18 -0.66 -16.64
C HIS A 37 -10.45 0.30 -15.69
N MET A 38 -10.59 1.61 -15.90
CA MET A 38 -9.97 2.64 -15.05
C MET A 38 -10.27 2.44 -13.55
N ASP A 39 -11.49 2.01 -13.21
CA ASP A 39 -11.89 1.69 -11.84
C ASP A 39 -11.03 0.58 -11.21
N LYS A 40 -10.71 -0.45 -11.98
CA LYS A 40 -9.88 -1.59 -11.56
C LYS A 40 -8.41 -1.20 -11.50
N LEU A 41 -7.94 -0.38 -12.44
CA LEU A 41 -6.57 0.14 -12.44
C LEU A 41 -6.32 1.04 -11.22
N GLN A 42 -7.28 1.90 -10.86
CA GLN A 42 -7.25 2.66 -9.63
C GLN A 42 -7.28 1.76 -8.39
N ALA A 43 -8.02 0.65 -8.41
CA ALA A 43 -8.02 -0.31 -7.32
C ALA A 43 -6.66 -1.02 -7.16
N ILE A 44 -5.97 -1.32 -8.27
CA ILE A 44 -4.60 -1.88 -8.28
C ILE A 44 -3.61 -0.89 -7.64
N ASP A 45 -3.62 0.36 -8.09
CA ASP A 45 -2.79 1.43 -7.50
C ASP A 45 -3.08 1.60 -5.99
N LEU A 46 -4.36 1.60 -5.61
CA LEU A 46 -4.74 1.69 -4.20
C LEU A 46 -4.23 0.50 -3.36
N ILE A 47 -4.10 -0.70 -3.92
CA ILE A 47 -3.50 -1.85 -3.23
C ILE A 47 -2.03 -1.60 -2.96
N ALA A 48 -1.27 -1.14 -3.97
CA ALA A 48 0.14 -0.81 -3.81
C ALA A 48 0.36 0.28 -2.75
N GLN A 49 -0.45 1.34 -2.78
CA GLN A 49 -0.37 2.42 -1.78
C GLN A 49 -0.67 1.95 -0.35
N LYS A 50 -1.62 1.02 -0.18
CA LYS A 50 -1.91 0.39 1.12
C LYS A 50 -0.72 -0.44 1.60
N GLN A 51 -0.10 -1.23 0.73
CA GLN A 51 1.08 -2.04 1.06
C GLN A 51 2.24 -1.16 1.53
N ARG A 52 2.58 -0.10 0.80
CA ARG A 52 3.62 0.88 1.22
C ARG A 52 3.30 1.53 2.56
N SER A 53 2.04 1.92 2.78
CA SER A 53 1.61 2.53 4.04
C SER A 53 1.73 1.57 5.23
N LEU A 54 1.35 0.30 5.03
CA LEU A 54 1.51 -0.74 6.06
C LEU A 54 2.98 -1.08 6.30
N GLY A 55 3.80 -1.13 5.26
CA GLY A 55 5.25 -1.35 5.37
C GLY A 55 5.91 -0.27 6.24
N ARG A 56 5.62 1.01 5.97
CA ARG A 56 6.08 2.14 6.80
C ARG A 56 5.62 2.02 8.25
N LEU A 57 4.34 1.69 8.46
CA LEU A 57 3.77 1.56 9.81
C LEU A 57 4.47 0.47 10.65
N LEU A 58 4.83 -0.67 10.04
CA LEU A 58 5.49 -1.79 10.73
C LEU A 58 6.88 -1.44 11.27
N VAL A 59 7.56 -0.49 10.65
CA VAL A 59 8.92 -0.07 11.03
C VAL A 59 8.97 1.32 11.67
N ALA A 60 7.82 1.95 11.87
CA ALA A 60 7.74 3.28 12.47
C ALA A 60 8.11 3.23 13.97
N ASP A 61 8.96 4.16 14.40
CA ASP A 61 9.29 4.33 15.81
C ASP A 61 8.08 4.81 16.63
N ARG A 62 7.14 5.51 15.97
CA ARG A 62 5.89 6.04 16.56
C ARG A 62 4.70 5.67 15.70
N PRO A 63 4.16 4.43 15.82
CA PRO A 63 3.06 3.96 14.98
C PRO A 63 1.82 4.86 14.98
N ALA A 64 1.47 5.45 16.13
CA ALA A 64 0.33 6.36 16.23
C ALA A 64 0.49 7.62 15.36
N GLU A 65 1.68 8.22 15.32
CA GLU A 65 1.94 9.38 14.44
C GLU A 65 1.97 8.96 12.96
N GLU A 66 2.47 7.75 12.67
CA GLU A 66 2.51 7.23 11.30
C GLU A 66 1.11 6.91 10.77
N ILE A 67 0.19 6.42 11.60
CA ILE A 67 -1.23 6.22 11.23
C ILE A 67 -1.82 7.53 10.72
N GLU A 68 -1.59 8.64 11.40
CA GLU A 68 -2.11 9.95 10.99
C GLU A 68 -1.54 10.43 9.65
N ARG A 69 -0.36 9.94 9.24
CA ARG A 69 0.25 10.24 7.94
C ARG A 69 -0.30 9.40 6.78
N ILE A 70 -1.05 8.34 7.05
CA ILE A 70 -1.66 7.50 6.00
C ILE A 70 -2.69 8.35 5.25
N ALA A 71 -2.45 8.65 3.96
CA ALA A 71 -3.36 9.48 3.15
C ALA A 71 -4.69 8.78 2.80
N ILE A 72 -4.74 7.45 2.90
CA ILE A 72 -5.91 6.64 2.57
C ILE A 72 -6.84 6.58 3.79
N ASP A 73 -7.87 7.42 3.83
CA ASP A 73 -8.74 7.58 5.01
C ASP A 73 -9.31 6.25 5.53
N VAL A 74 -9.81 5.39 4.64
CA VAL A 74 -10.33 4.06 5.04
C VAL A 74 -9.28 3.16 5.68
N LEU A 75 -8.01 3.27 5.27
CA LEU A 75 -6.92 2.52 5.91
C LEU A 75 -6.56 3.15 7.24
N ARG A 76 -6.41 4.48 7.28
CA ARG A 76 -6.14 5.26 8.50
C ARG A 76 -7.15 4.91 9.60
N ASP A 77 -8.44 4.99 9.29
CA ASP A 77 -9.51 4.74 10.27
C ASP A 77 -9.51 3.29 10.77
N ARG A 78 -9.22 2.32 9.90
CA ARG A 78 -9.06 0.91 10.31
C ARG A 78 -7.89 0.72 11.28
N MET A 79 -6.77 1.40 11.05
CA MET A 79 -5.61 1.30 11.92
C MET A 79 -5.87 1.98 13.27
N ARG A 80 -6.61 3.09 13.31
CA ARG A 80 -7.04 3.74 14.56
C ARG A 80 -7.92 2.84 15.44
N LEU A 81 -8.81 2.05 14.84
CA LEU A 81 -9.71 1.14 15.58
C LEU A 81 -9.00 -0.09 16.15
N SER A 82 -7.77 -0.37 15.71
CA SER A 82 -7.02 -1.58 16.06
C SER A 82 -5.87 -1.31 17.06
N GLY A 83 -5.66 -0.05 17.46
CA GLY A 83 -4.67 0.38 18.45
C GLY A 83 -5.33 0.75 19.77
#